data_AF-A0A923Y9S5-F1
#
_entry.id   AF-A0A923Y9S5-F1
#
_cell.length_a   1.000
_cell.length_b   1.000
_cell.length_c   1.000
_cell.angle_alpha   90.00
_cell.angle_beta   90.00
_cell.angle_gamma   90.00
#
_symmetry.space_group_name_H-M   'P 1'
#
loop_
_entity.id
_entity.type
_entity.pdbx_description
1 polymer ?
#
loop_
_entity_poly.entity_id
_entity_poly.type
_entity_poly.pdbx_seq_one_letter_code
_entity_poly.pdbx_strand_id
1 'polypeptide(L)' 'MAALRQRASGQSLREALDSKHEYPGLQRPTRIDRFGDGAGELYMTTVRNGHFEPVGR' A
#
# COMPACT_ATOMS: atom_id res chain seq x y z
N MET A 1 6.66 -10.82 -2.16
CA MET A 1 7.73 -11.59 -1.49
C MET A 1 7.81 -11.34 0.03
N ALA A 2 7.58 -10.13 0.55
CA ALA A 2 7.70 -9.84 1.99
C ALA A 2 6.78 -10.70 2.90
N ALA A 3 5.46 -10.75 2.63
CA ALA A 3 4.52 -11.55 3.42
C ALA A 3 4.77 -13.07 3.33
N LEU A 4 5.21 -13.56 2.16
CA LEU A 4 5.56 -14.97 1.95
C LEU A 4 6.83 -15.37 2.72
N ARG A 5 7.78 -14.44 2.90
CA ARG A 5 9.01 -14.65 3.69
C ARG A 5 8.76 -14.59 5.19
N GLN A 6 7.75 -13.84 5.63
CA GLN A 6 7.37 -13.69 7.04
C GLN A 6 6.47 -14.80 7.57
N ARG A 7 6.14 -15.81 6.74
CA ARG A 7 5.45 -16.99 7.20
C ARG A 7 6.33 -17.76 8.19
N ALA A 8 6.24 -17.42 9.47
CA ALA A 8 6.70 -18.28 10.55
C ALA A 8 5.93 -19.60 10.44
N SER A 9 6.62 -20.73 10.62
CA SER A 9 6.02 -22.06 10.45
C SER A 9 4.79 -22.21 11.34
N GLY A 10 3.59 -22.14 10.75
CA GLY A 10 2.32 -22.27 11.45
C GLY A 10 1.30 -21.17 11.19
N GLN A 11 1.72 -19.96 10.78
CA GLN A 11 0.78 -18.88 10.45
C GLN A 11 0.22 -19.01 9.03
N SER A 12 -1.06 -18.73 8.88
CA SER A 12 -1.69 -18.58 7.57
C SER A 12 -1.24 -17.27 6.91
N LEU A 13 -1.29 -17.21 5.57
CA LEU A 13 -0.94 -15.99 4.84
C LEU A 13 -1.85 -14.81 5.21
N ARG A 14 -3.12 -15.10 5.55
CA ARG A 14 -4.10 -14.10 5.99
C ARG A 14 -3.67 -13.44 7.29
N GLU A 15 -3.27 -14.23 8.27
CA GLU A 15 -2.80 -13.74 9.58
C GLU A 15 -1.49 -12.97 9.46
N ALA A 16 -0.60 -13.39 8.55
CA ALA A 16 0.63 -12.65 8.26
C ALA A 16 0.34 -11.26 7.68
N LEU A 17 -0.72 -11.13 6.85
CA LEU A 17 -1.18 -9.86 6.28
C LEU A 17 -1.87 -8.96 7.33
N ASP A 18 -2.68 -9.54 8.22
CA ASP A 18 -3.41 -8.81 9.26
C ASP A 18 -2.52 -8.33 10.42
N SER A 19 -1.27 -8.78 10.50
CA SER A 19 -0.31 -8.49 11.58
C SER A 19 0.16 -7.03 11.68
N LYS A 20 -0.52 -6.08 11.02
CA LYS A 20 -0.23 -4.63 10.97
C LYS A 20 1.19 -4.30 10.48
N HIS A 21 1.84 -5.22 9.77
CA HIS A 21 3.15 -4.98 9.20
C HIS A 21 3.08 -3.88 8.12
N GLU A 22 4.10 -3.03 8.12
CA GLU A 22 4.35 -2.14 7.00
C GLU A 22 5.15 -2.88 5.94
N TYR A 23 4.61 -2.89 4.73
CA TYR A 23 5.26 -3.47 3.57
C TYR A 23 5.98 -2.38 2.80
N PRO A 24 7.23 -2.60 2.34
CA PRO A 24 7.90 -1.64 1.47
C PRO A 24 7.12 -1.52 0.15
N GLY A 25 6.49 -0.36 -0.05
CA GLY A 25 5.77 -0.03 -1.28
C GLY A 25 6.61 0.87 -2.20
N LEU A 26 6.16 1.02 -3.44
CA LEU A 26 6.85 1.81 -4.48
C LEU A 26 6.91 3.31 -4.12
N GLN A 27 5.81 3.84 -3.59
CA GLN A 27 5.70 5.26 -3.23
C GLN A 27 5.99 5.49 -1.75
N ARG A 28 5.52 4.59 -0.89
CA ARG A 28 5.67 4.63 0.57
C ARG A 28 5.38 3.27 1.19
N PRO A 29 5.68 3.06 2.48
CA PRO A 29 5.24 1.86 3.18
C PRO A 29 3.72 1.71 3.14
N THR A 30 3.24 0.50 2.82
CA THR A 30 1.81 0.17 2.76
C THR A 30 1.42 -0.67 3.97
N ARG A 31 0.32 -0.31 4.62
CA ARG A 31 -0.35 -1.16 5.60
C ARG A 31 -1.68 -1.61 5.00
N ILE A 32 -2.03 -2.87 5.22
CA ILE A 32 -3.31 -3.46 4.80
C ILE A 32 -4.09 -3.76 6.07
N ASP A 33 -5.36 -3.40 6.09
CA ASP A 33 -6.25 -3.68 7.21
C ASP A 33 -6.90 -5.06 7.09
N ARG A 34 -7.72 -5.41 8.09
CA ARG A 34 -8.42 -6.70 8.13
C ARG A 34 -9.45 -6.89 7.00
N PHE A 35 -9.80 -5.86 6.26
CA PHE A 35 -10.72 -5.92 5.14
C PHE A 35 -9.99 -6.01 3.79
N GLY A 36 -8.67 -5.81 3.80
CA GLY A 36 -7.85 -5.77 2.59
C GLY A 36 -7.61 -4.34 2.09
N ASP A 37 -8.03 -3.32 2.85
CA ASP A 37 -7.91 -1.92 2.46
C ASP A 37 -6.58 -1.32 2.93
N GLY A 38 -6.02 -0.43 2.11
CA GLY A 38 -4.81 0.32 2.43
C GLY A 38 -5.06 1.82 2.43
N ALA A 39 -4.49 2.53 3.40
CA ALA A 39 -4.53 3.99 3.41
C ALA A 39 -3.49 4.57 2.43
N GLY A 40 -3.91 5.47 1.53
CA GLY A 40 -3.11 6.14 0.48
C GLY A 40 -3.06 7.66 0.66
N GLU A 41 -2.03 8.35 0.15
CA GLU A 41 -2.18 9.79 -0.12
C GLU A 41 -2.98 9.94 -1.40
N LEU A 42 -3.82 10.97 -1.45
CA LEU A 42 -4.53 11.34 -2.66
C LEU A 42 -3.77 12.48 -3.33
N TYR A 43 -3.44 12.30 -4.61
CA TYR A 43 -2.88 13.36 -5.43
C TYR A 43 -3.93 13.80 -6.45
N MET A 44 -4.28 15.08 -6.43
CA MET A 44 -5.15 15.67 -7.43
C MET A 44 -4.32 16.22 -8.59
N THR A 45 -4.74 15.90 -9.81
CA THR A 45 -4.08 16.30 -11.04
C THR A 45 -5.12 16.82 -12.03
N THR A 46 -4.74 17.84 -12.80
CA THR A 46 -5.51 18.35 -13.94
C THR A 46 -4.78 18.01 -15.24
N VAL A 47 -5.51 17.94 -16.36
CA VAL A 47 -4.94 17.74 -17.68
C VAL A 47 -4.97 19.05 -18.45
N ARG A 48 -3.81 19.57 -18.82
CA ARG A 48 -3.67 20.80 -19.60
C ARG A 48 -2.71 20.57 -20.76
N ASN A 49 -3.18 20.88 -21.97
CA ASN A 49 -2.44 20.66 -23.22
C ASN A 49 -1.83 19.25 -23.36
N GLY A 50 -2.54 18.21 -22.90
CA GLY A 50 -2.07 16.82 -22.93
C GLY A 50 -1.09 16.42 -21.83
N HIS A 51 -0.80 17.32 -20.88
CA HIS A 51 0.08 17.07 -19.74
C HIS A 51 -0.70 16.99 -18.44
N PHE A 52 -0.31 16.06 -17.56
CA PHE A 52 -0.79 15.98 -16.19
C PHE A 52 -0.06 17.02 -15.33
N GLU A 53 -0.80 17.99 -14.79
CA GLU A 53 -0.29 19.02 -13.88
C GLU A 53 -0.87 18.80 -12.47
N PRO A 54 -0.07 18.83 -11.40
CA PRO A 54 -0.58 18.77 -10.03
C PRO A 54 -1.55 19.93 -9.75
N VAL A 55 -2.67 19.65 -9.10
CA VAL A 55 -3.59 20.69 -8.63
C VAL A 55 -3.06 21.23 -7.29
N GLY A 56 -2.08 22.13 -7.37
CA GLY A 56 -1.58 22.95 -6.26
C GLY A 56 -0.78 22.23 -5.16
N ARG A 57 0.25 22.94 -4.68
CA ARG A 57 0.64 23.00 -3.26
C ARG A 57 0.55 24.45 -2.83
#